data_AF-A0A3B9YI17-F1
#
_entry.id   AF-A0A3B9YI17-F1
#
_cell.length_a   1.000
_cell.length_b   1.000
_cell.length_c   1.000
_cell.angle_alpha   90.00
_cell.angle_beta   90.00
_cell.angle_gamma   90.00
#
_symmetry.space_group_name_H-M   'P 1'
#
loop_
_entity.id
_entity.type
_entity.pdbx_description
1 polymer ?
#
loop_
_entity_poly.entity_id
_entity_poly.type
_entity_poly.pdbx_seq_one_letter_code
_entity_poly.pdbx_strand_id
1 'polypeptide(L)'
;MRAWSTAPATPGEGLVAQLHFVQRFGESLNLHVHTHAVVSEGVFRAGRDFFGRPRLSFKPCFGPNEVETRVLEERIRRRILRRFVRMGAMPAETAEEMLLWEN
;
A
#
# COMPACT_ATOMS: atom_id res chain seq x y z
N MET A 1 9.37 13.74 23.58
CA MET A 1 9.97 13.25 22.32
C MET A 1 9.74 11.74 22.27
N ARG A 2 8.73 11.24 21.54
CA ARG A 2 8.46 9.79 21.47
C ARG A 2 9.45 9.16 20.49
N ALA A 3 10.19 8.16 20.97
CA ALA A 3 11.06 7.35 20.13
C ALA A 3 10.20 6.58 19.11
N TRP A 4 10.56 6.71 17.83
CA TRP A 4 10.04 5.86 16.78
C TRP A 4 10.59 4.44 17.01
N SER A 5 9.73 3.43 16.98
CA SER A 5 10.13 2.04 17.08
C SER A 5 11.05 1.68 15.91
N THR A 6 12.36 1.63 16.15
CA THR A 6 13.32 1.00 15.25
C THR A 6 13.23 -0.50 15.47
N ALA A 7 12.24 -1.16 14.87
CA ALA A 7 12.36 -2.59 14.67
C ALA A 7 13.63 -2.81 13.81
N PRO A 8 14.61 -3.62 14.26
CA PRO A 8 15.81 -3.84 13.49
C PRO A 8 15.40 -4.46 12.15
N ALA A 9 15.79 -3.80 11.06
CA ALA A 9 15.56 -4.27 9.71
C ALA A 9 16.23 -5.64 9.53
N THR A 10 15.44 -6.67 9.26
CA THR A 10 15.97 -7.96 8.81
C THR A 10 16.74 -7.73 7.51
N PRO A 11 18.03 -8.12 7.41
CA PRO A 11 18.78 -7.96 6.16
C PRO A 11 18.08 -8.70 5.01
N GLY A 12 17.54 -7.96 4.05
CA GLY A 12 16.85 -8.52 2.88
C GLY A 12 15.43 -7.98 2.66
N GLU A 13 14.78 -7.46 3.69
CA GLU A 13 13.44 -6.87 3.58
C GLU A 13 13.53 -5.37 3.27
N GLY A 14 12.72 -4.90 2.31
CA GLY A 14 12.62 -3.48 2.00
C GLY A 14 11.91 -2.72 3.12
N LEU A 15 12.45 -1.56 3.51
CA LEU A 15 11.90 -0.70 4.56
C LEU A 15 11.14 0.48 3.97
N VAL A 16 9.92 0.73 4.42
CA VAL A 16 9.17 1.95 4.06
C VAL A 16 9.56 3.08 5.01
N ALA A 17 9.72 4.29 4.49
CA ALA A 17 9.86 5.49 5.32
C ALA A 17 8.51 6.21 5.41
N GLN A 18 8.15 6.63 6.62
CA GLN A 18 6.93 7.38 6.87
C GLN A 18 7.14 8.43 7.95
N LEU A 19 6.54 9.60 7.75
CA LEU A 19 6.46 10.68 8.72
C LEU A 19 4.99 11.04 8.91
N HIS A 20 4.54 11.09 10.16
CA HIS A 20 3.16 11.40 10.51
C HIS A 20 3.12 12.68 11.34
N PHE A 21 2.18 13.57 11.03
CA PHE A 21 1.91 14.77 11.83
C PHE A 21 0.41 14.92 12.08
N VAL A 22 0.09 15.29 13.32
CA VAL A 22 -1.28 15.54 13.76
C VAL A 22 -1.46 17.05 13.87
N GLN A 23 -2.29 17.59 12.99
CA GLN A 23 -2.70 18.99 13.02
C GLN A 23 -4.05 19.07 13.75
N ARG A 24 -4.13 19.96 14.75
CA ARG A 24 -5.38 20.25 15.48
C ARG A 24 -5.82 21.65 15.08
N PHE A 25 -7.00 21.77 14.48
CA PHE A 25 -7.60 23.03 14.08
C PHE A 25 -8.91 23.25 14.85
N GLY A 26 -9.22 24.50 15.19
CA GLY A 26 -10.34 24.82 16.05
C GLY A 26 -10.04 24.41 17.49
N GLU A 27 -9.86 25.40 18.37
CA GLU A 27 -9.80 25.23 19.82
C GLU A 27 -11.17 24.74 20.36
N SER A 28 -11.56 25.09 21.59
CA SER A 28 -12.71 24.53 22.33
C SER A 28 -14.09 24.54 21.67
N LEU A 29 -14.31 25.26 20.56
CA LEU A 29 -15.62 25.37 19.90
C LEU A 29 -15.87 24.31 18.82
N ASN A 30 -14.83 23.77 18.18
CA ASN A 30 -14.98 22.68 17.19
C ASN A 30 -13.60 22.05 16.86
N LEU A 31 -13.14 21.09 17.65
CA LEU A 31 -11.86 20.42 17.41
C LEU A 31 -11.92 19.53 16.16
N HIS A 32 -11.17 19.90 15.13
CA HIS A 32 -11.01 19.14 13.90
C HIS A 32 -9.57 18.61 13.85
N VAL A 33 -9.42 17.29 14.05
CA VAL A 33 -8.11 16.63 14.03
C VAL A 33 -7.82 16.12 12.62
N HIS A 34 -6.77 16.66 12.02
CA HIS A 34 -6.22 16.20 10.75
C HIS A 34 -4.96 15.37 11.01
N THR A 35 -4.92 14.17 10.46
CA THR A 35 -3.69 13.36 10.43
C THR A 35 -3.15 13.40 9.02
N HIS A 36 -1.93 13.89 8.89
CA HIS A 36 -1.21 13.88 7.63
C HIS A 36 -0.05 12.89 7.72
N ALA A 37 0.23 12.24 6.60
CA ALA A 37 1.35 11.34 6.46
C ALA A 37 2.13 11.69 5.19
N VAL A 38 3.45 11.71 5.31
CA VAL A 38 4.37 11.68 4.17
C VAL A 38 4.97 10.29 4.16
N VAL A 39 4.70 9.53 3.11
CA VAL A 39 5.13 8.14 2.97
C VAL A 39 5.99 8.03 1.71
N SER A 40 7.09 7.29 1.79
CA SER A 40 7.96 7.05 0.64
C SER A 40 7.26 6.15 -0.39
N GLU A 41 7.27 6.57 -1.65
CA GLU A 41 6.81 5.76 -2.78
C GLU A 41 7.90 4.77 -3.23
N GLY A 42 8.21 3.82 -2.36
CA GLY A 42 9.31 2.89 -2.53
C GLY A 42 9.83 2.36 -1.21
N VAL A 43 10.89 1.57 -1.30
CA VAL A 43 11.53 0.95 -0.14
C VAL A 43 13.02 1.24 -0.09
N PHE A 44 13.55 1.35 1.11
CA PHE A 44 14.97 1.42 1.36
C PHE A 44 15.50 0.03 1.69
N ARG A 45 16.60 -0.35 1.03
CA ARG A 45 17.33 -1.58 1.34
C ARG A 45 18.64 -1.23 2.02
N ALA A 46 18.79 -1.65 3.26
CA ALA A 46 20.05 -1.60 3.98
C ALA A 46 20.98 -2.72 3.46
N GLY A 47 22.25 -2.39 3.27
CA GLY A 47 23.28 -3.31 2.82
C GLY A 47 24.67 -2.80 3.16
N ARG A 48 25.67 -3.39 2.51
CA ARG A 48 27.05 -2.94 2.58
C ARG A 48 27.55 -2.60 1.18
N ASP A 49 28.46 -1.64 1.08
CA ASP A 49 29.19 -1.37 -0.16
C ASP A 49 30.32 -2.39 -0.39
N PHE A 50 31.09 -2.20 -1.47
CA PHE A 50 32.22 -3.05 -1.82
C PHE A 50 33.32 -3.09 -0.75
N PHE A 51 33.42 -2.04 0.07
CA PHE A 51 34.39 -1.94 1.18
C PHE A 51 33.78 -2.37 2.52
N GLY A 52 32.59 -2.97 2.53
CA GLY A 52 31.91 -3.44 3.74
C GLY A 52 31.25 -2.35 4.59
N ARG A 53 31.21 -1.10 4.13
CA ARG A 53 30.62 0.03 4.88
C ARG A 53 29.10 0.03 4.75
N PRO A 54 28.34 0.47 5.78
CA PRO A 54 26.89 0.56 5.70
C PRO A 54 26.45 1.43 4.51
N ARG A 55 25.51 0.91 3.71
CA ARG A 55 24.92 1.60 2.58
C ARG A 55 23.41 1.44 2.59
N LEU A 56 22.70 2.54 2.33
CA LEU A 56 21.27 2.54 2.09
C LEU A 56 21.02 2.77 0.60
N SER A 57 20.15 1.96 0.00
CA SER A 57 19.71 2.16 -1.39
C SER A 57 18.20 2.31 -1.46
N PHE A 58 17.73 3.34 -2.15
CA PHE A 58 16.31 3.52 -2.40
C PHE A 58 15.90 2.75 -3.66
N LYS A 59 14.80 2.01 -3.55
CA LYS A 59 14.15 1.31 -4.65
C LYS A 59 12.78 1.96 -4.84
N PRO A 60 12.60 2.80 -5.86
CA PRO A 60 11.31 3.41 -6.14
C PRO A 60 10.28 2.31 -6.45
N CYS A 61 9.05 2.53 -6.01
CA CYS A 61 7.90 1.75 -6.46
C CYS A 61 7.35 2.44 -7.70
N PHE A 62 7.54 1.84 -8.86
CA PHE A 62 6.88 2.32 -10.07
C PHE A 62 5.45 1.77 -10.12
N GLY A 63 4.56 2.53 -10.75
CA GLY A 63 3.24 2.01 -11.10
C GLY A 63 3.36 0.74 -11.96
N PRO A 64 2.36 -0.15 -11.89
CA PRO A 64 2.34 -1.35 -12.71
C PRO A 64 2.37 -0.98 -14.20
N ASN A 65 3.03 -1.81 -15.01
CA ASN A 65 2.91 -1.68 -16.46
C ASN A 65 1.53 -2.18 -16.95
N GLU A 66 1.23 -2.03 -18.24
CA GLU A 66 -0.05 -2.40 -18.82
C GLU A 66 -0.44 -3.87 -18.58
N VAL A 67 0.52 -4.79 -18.70
CA VAL A 67 0.30 -6.22 -18.48
C VAL A 67 0.01 -6.50 -17.01
N GLU A 68 0.81 -5.92 -16.11
CA GLU A 68 0.61 -6.03 -14.65
C GLU A 68 -0.73 -5.42 -14.22
N THR A 69 -1.13 -4.32 -14.86
CA THR A 69 -2.41 -3.63 -14.62
C THR A 69 -3.57 -4.54 -15.01
N ARG A 70 -3.55 -5.12 -16.21
CA ARG A 70 -4.58 -6.05 -16.68
C ARG A 70 -4.72 -7.28 -15.77
N VAL A 71 -3.60 -7.86 -15.34
CA VAL A 71 -3.59 -8.99 -14.39
C VAL A 71 -4.18 -8.57 -13.04
N LEU A 72 -3.84 -7.38 -12.55
CA LEU A 72 -4.37 -6.84 -11.30
C LEU A 72 -5.88 -6.59 -11.39
N GLU A 73 -6.35 -5.99 -12.48
CA GLU A 73 -7.77 -5.74 -12.74
C GLU A 73 -8.58 -7.03 -12.76
N GLU A 74 -8.15 -8.05 -13.51
CA GLU A 74 -8.82 -9.36 -13.54
C GLU A 74 -8.87 -10.00 -12.15
N ARG A 75 -7.78 -9.89 -11.38
CA ARG A 75 -7.72 -10.42 -10.01
C ARG A 75 -8.68 -9.68 -9.07
N ILE A 76 -8.74 -8.35 -9.17
CA ILE A 76 -9.65 -7.51 -8.39
C ILE A 76 -11.10 -7.81 -8.76
N ARG A 77 -11.44 -7.81 -10.06
CA ARG A 77 -12.78 -8.12 -10.59
C ARG A 77 -13.27 -9.47 -10.06
N ARG A 78 -12.47 -10.53 -10.22
CA ARG A 78 -12.81 -11.86 -9.68
C ARG A 78 -12.99 -11.85 -8.16
N ARG A 79 -12.17 -11.10 -7.41
CA ARG A 79 -12.27 -11.03 -5.94
C ARG A 79 -13.54 -10.31 -5.49
N ILE A 80 -13.91 -9.22 -6.15
CA ILE A 80 -15.12 -8.44 -5.86
C ILE A 80 -16.37 -9.27 -6.18
N LEU A 81 -16.44 -9.86 -7.37
CA LEU A 81 -17.60 -10.68 -7.78
C LEU A 81 -17.79 -11.88 -6.85
N ARG A 82 -16.71 -12.61 -6.51
CA ARG A 82 -16.77 -13.67 -5.49
C ARG A 82 -17.28 -13.17 -4.14
N ARG A 83 -16.92 -11.94 -3.74
CA ARG A 83 -17.38 -11.36 -2.48
C ARG A 83 -18.87 -11.04 -2.54
N PHE A 84 -19.38 -10.52 -3.65
CA PHE A 84 -20.80 -10.24 -3.85
C PHE A 84 -21.67 -11.50 -3.78
N VAL A 85 -21.26 -12.56 -4.47
CA VAL A 85 -21.95 -13.86 -4.38
C VAL A 85 -21.96 -14.38 -2.95
N ARG A 86 -20.80 -14.34 -2.26
CA ARG A 86 -20.71 -14.76 -0.84
C ARG A 86 -21.54 -13.93 0.13
N MET A 87 -21.92 -12.70 -0.23
CA MET A 87 -22.78 -11.85 0.59
C MET A 87 -24.27 -11.99 0.22
N GLY A 88 -24.62 -12.79 -0.79
CA GLY A 88 -25.98 -12.86 -1.32
C GLY A 88 -26.40 -11.59 -2.07
N ALA A 89 -25.45 -10.73 -2.44
CA ALA A 89 -25.73 -9.49 -3.17
C ALA A 89 -26.01 -9.74 -4.65
N MET A 90 -25.64 -10.91 -5.18
CA MET A 90 -25.99 -11.36 -6.54
C MET A 90 -25.93 -12.89 -6.68
N PRO A 91 -26.63 -13.47 -7.68
CA PRO A 91 -26.49 -14.87 -8.06
C PRO A 91 -25.10 -15.20 -8.63
N ALA A 92 -24.69 -16.47 -8.54
CA ALA A 92 -23.39 -16.91 -9.04
C ALA A 92 -23.31 -16.82 -10.57
N GLU A 93 -24.41 -17.12 -11.26
CA GLU A 93 -24.54 -17.11 -12.71
C GLU A 93 -24.30 -15.69 -13.26
N THR A 94 -24.90 -14.68 -12.62
CA THR A 94 -24.67 -13.27 -12.98
C THR A 94 -23.20 -12.88 -12.79
N ALA A 95 -22.54 -13.37 -11.75
CA ALA A 95 -21.12 -13.11 -11.54
C ALA A 95 -20.23 -13.78 -12.61
N GLU A 96 -20.61 -14.96 -13.11
CA GLU A 96 -19.92 -15.65 -14.20
C GLU A 96 -20.09 -14.93 -15.54
N GLU A 97 -21.31 -14.49 -15.87
CA GLU A 97 -21.57 -13.64 -17.04
C GLU A 97 -20.76 -12.34 -16.98
N MET A 98 -20.74 -11.69 -15.81
CA MET A 98 -19.95 -10.50 -15.55
C MET A 98 -18.45 -10.74 -15.53
N LEU A 99 -17.93 -11.96 -15.68
CA LEU A 99 -16.51 -12.25 -15.92
C LEU A 99 -16.17 -12.36 -17.40
N LEU A 100 -17.17 -12.48 -18.27
CA LEU A 100 -17.00 -12.56 -19.72
C LEU A 100 -17.02 -11.19 -20.41
N TRP A 101 -17.49 -10.15 -19.73
CA TRP A 101 -17.48 -8.79 -20.27
C TRP A 101 -16.05 -8.33 -20.56
N GLU A 102 -15.84 -7.64 -21.68
CA GLU A 102 -14.56 -6.99 -21.97
C GLU A 102 -14.32 -5.85 -20.96
N ASN A 103 -13.07 -5.72 -20.52
CA ASN A 103 -12.59 -4.59 -19.71
C ASN A 103 -12.08 -3.49 -20.62
#